data_AF-A0A955S9H6-F1
#
_entry.id   AF-A0A955S9H6-F1
#
_cell.length_a   1.000
_cell.length_b   1.000
_cell.length_c   1.000
_cell.angle_alpha   90.00
_cell.angle_beta   90.00
_cell.angle_gamma   90.00
#
_symmetry.space_group_name_H-M   'P 1'
#
loop_
_entity.id
_entity.type
_entity.pdbx_description
1 polymer ?
#
loop_
_entity_poly.entity_id
_entity_poly.type
_entity_poly.pdbx_seq_one_letter_code
_entity_poly.pdbx_strand_id
1 'polypeptide(L)'
;MKTNLSNECDWFEDRIEEYLDRDLDPGWRSRFDTHLEACSRCREEFALAQRVTAALASLPPMECPESVERTGLGRVESEGVSTSSRGPEVSEWSFWRALLGWAPLSLPLAILVVALMVESPSEEKISKPSQAPQEYSKAEIEQADRQLKVTMAYLGKVGLKGIALAGREAIEEGILVPTEKTMVAMLETDALSFGKERANKREANR
;
A
#
# COMPACT_ATOMS: atom_id res chain seq x y z
N MET A 1 8.27 28.21 -4.45
CA MET A 1 6.99 27.58 -4.05
C MET A 1 6.85 26.19 -4.69
N LYS A 2 7.75 25.23 -4.41
CA LYS A 2 7.70 23.86 -4.99
C LYS A 2 7.66 22.76 -3.92
N THR A 3 8.10 23.04 -2.70
CA THR A 3 8.25 22.07 -1.60
C THR A 3 6.93 21.69 -0.92
N ASN A 4 5.89 22.50 -1.04
CA ASN A 4 4.60 22.21 -0.41
C ASN A 4 3.77 21.23 -1.28
N LEU A 5 3.86 21.35 -2.60
CA LEU A 5 3.16 20.47 -3.55
C LEU A 5 3.70 19.04 -3.54
N SER A 6 5.02 18.85 -3.39
CA SER A 6 5.61 17.50 -3.31
C SER A 6 5.09 16.73 -2.09
N ASN A 7 5.11 17.34 -0.91
CA ASN A 7 4.67 16.68 0.32
C ASN A 7 3.18 16.32 0.31
N GLU A 8 2.34 17.16 -0.32
CA GLU A 8 0.91 16.86 -0.47
C GLU A 8 0.65 15.73 -1.48
N CYS A 9 1.45 15.64 -2.55
CA CYS A 9 1.33 14.53 -3.49
C CYS A 9 1.78 13.20 -2.86
N ASP A 10 2.86 13.23 -2.07
CA ASP A 10 3.34 12.03 -1.35
C ASP A 10 2.28 11.56 -0.34
N TRP A 11 1.71 12.50 0.44
CA TRP A 11 0.60 12.19 1.34
C TRP A 11 -0.64 11.65 0.60
N PHE A 12 -0.96 12.20 -0.57
CA PHE A 12 -2.06 11.73 -1.40
C PHE A 12 -1.84 10.29 -1.85
N GLU A 13 -0.65 9.99 -2.39
CA GLU A 13 -0.26 8.67 -2.90
C GLU A 13 -0.38 7.58 -1.83
N ASP A 14 0.07 7.87 -0.60
CA ASP A 14 -0.04 6.96 0.54
C ASP A 14 -1.49 6.67 0.96
N ARG A 15 -2.47 7.46 0.51
CA ARG A 15 -3.88 7.43 0.97
C ARG A 15 -4.89 7.05 -0.11
N ILE A 16 -4.44 6.78 -1.34
CA ILE A 16 -5.33 6.40 -2.44
C ILE A 16 -6.15 5.15 -2.09
N GLU A 17 -5.50 4.12 -1.53
CA GLU A 17 -6.14 2.85 -1.18
C GLU A 17 -7.21 3.04 -0.10
N GLU A 18 -6.87 3.72 1.01
CA GLU A 18 -7.82 4.06 2.08
C GLU A 18 -9.05 4.81 1.53
N TYR A 19 -8.84 5.74 0.59
CA TYR A 19 -9.95 6.48 -0.01
C TYR A 19 -10.86 5.58 -0.87
N LEU A 20 -10.27 4.70 -1.69
CA LEU A 20 -11.01 3.78 -2.57
C LEU A 20 -11.80 2.75 -1.76
N ASP A 21 -11.22 2.24 -0.68
CA ASP A 21 -11.84 1.27 0.23
C ASP A 21 -12.87 1.92 1.19
N ARG A 22 -12.99 3.26 1.13
CA ARG A 22 -13.85 4.08 2.00
C ARG A 22 -13.46 4.03 3.48
N ASP A 23 -12.20 3.75 3.76
CA ASP A 23 -11.63 3.68 5.11
C ASP A 23 -10.86 4.97 5.49
N LEU A 24 -10.69 5.91 4.55
CA LEU A 24 -10.08 7.21 4.84
C LEU A 24 -10.93 8.00 5.85
N ASP A 25 -10.26 8.47 6.91
CA ASP A 25 -10.88 9.30 7.96
C ASP A 25 -11.67 10.49 7.36
N PRO A 26 -12.91 10.75 7.84
CA PRO A 26 -13.76 11.80 7.32
C PRO A 26 -13.13 13.21 7.36
N GLY A 27 -12.27 13.48 8.35
CA GLY A 27 -11.55 14.75 8.49
C GLY A 27 -10.52 14.99 7.39
N TRP A 28 -9.98 13.92 6.78
CA TRP A 28 -9.00 14.01 5.70
C TRP A 28 -9.62 14.00 4.30
N ARG A 29 -10.87 13.55 4.17
CA ARG A 29 -11.54 13.38 2.88
C ARG A 29 -11.61 14.67 2.06
N SER A 30 -12.01 15.78 2.69
CA SER A 30 -12.10 17.09 2.04
C SER A 30 -10.74 17.57 1.50
N ARG A 31 -9.65 17.32 2.25
CA ARG A 31 -8.29 17.65 1.81
C ARG A 31 -7.87 16.79 0.62
N PHE A 32 -8.19 15.50 0.65
CA PHE A 32 -7.92 14.57 -0.45
C PHE A 32 -8.64 14.99 -1.72
N ASP A 33 -9.94 15.28 -1.64
CA ASP A 33 -10.76 15.75 -2.76
C ASP A 33 -10.23 17.08 -3.33
N THR A 34 -9.89 18.04 -2.46
CA THR A 34 -9.30 19.33 -2.86
C THR A 34 -7.99 19.14 -3.62
N HIS A 35 -7.11 18.25 -3.15
CA HIS A 35 -5.85 17.98 -3.83
C HIS A 35 -6.08 17.30 -5.19
N LEU A 36 -7.00 16.35 -5.27
CA LEU A 36 -7.39 15.67 -6.50
C LEU A 36 -7.93 16.66 -7.55
N GLU A 37 -8.68 17.67 -7.14
CA GLU A 37 -9.16 18.73 -8.04
C GLU A 37 -8.05 19.69 -8.49
N ALA A 38 -7.02 19.90 -7.67
CA ALA A 38 -5.94 20.84 -7.97
C ALA A 38 -4.77 20.22 -8.76
N CYS A 39 -4.48 18.93 -8.57
CA CYS A 39 -3.26 18.29 -9.07
C CYS A 39 -3.54 17.32 -10.23
N SER A 40 -3.06 17.64 -11.44
CA SER A 40 -3.24 16.76 -12.61
C SER A 40 -2.52 15.42 -12.47
N ARG A 41 -1.32 15.39 -11.88
CA ARG A 41 -0.55 14.16 -11.66
C ARG A 41 -1.32 13.19 -10.77
N CYS A 42 -1.79 13.67 -9.62
CA CYS A 42 -2.53 12.83 -8.67
C CYS A 42 -3.88 12.37 -9.24
N ARG A 43 -4.52 13.13 -10.15
CA ARG A 43 -5.68 12.64 -10.90
C ARG A 43 -5.37 11.46 -11.81
N GLU A 44 -4.24 11.51 -12.50
CA GLU A 44 -3.83 10.42 -13.40
C GLU A 44 -3.57 9.13 -12.61
N GLU A 45 -2.85 9.26 -11.49
CA GLU A 45 -2.60 8.15 -10.55
C GLU A 45 -3.90 7.59 -9.95
N PHE A 46 -4.79 8.47 -9.46
CA PHE A 46 -6.09 8.06 -8.93
C PHE A 46 -6.97 7.36 -9.99
N ALA A 47 -6.95 7.84 -11.23
CA ALA A 47 -7.66 7.21 -12.32
C ALA A 47 -7.07 5.83 -12.66
N LEU A 48 -5.75 5.65 -12.56
CA LEU A 48 -5.11 4.34 -12.72
C LEU A 48 -5.55 3.38 -11.61
N ALA A 49 -5.50 3.79 -10.35
CA ALA A 49 -5.93 2.99 -9.21
C ALA A 49 -7.41 2.57 -9.32
N GLN A 50 -8.29 3.47 -9.76
CA GLN A 50 -9.70 3.14 -10.03
C GLN A 50 -9.86 2.09 -11.13
N ARG A 51 -9.08 2.17 -12.22
CA ARG A 51 -9.13 1.16 -13.30
C ARG A 51 -8.69 -0.21 -12.81
N VAL A 52 -7.62 -0.28 -12.02
CA VAL A 52 -7.14 -1.53 -11.41
C VAL A 52 -8.21 -2.11 -10.50
N THR A 53 -8.78 -1.30 -9.61
CA THR A 53 -9.84 -1.72 -8.68
C THR A 53 -11.07 -2.24 -9.44
N ALA A 54 -11.50 -1.54 -10.49
CA ALA A 54 -12.61 -1.97 -11.33
C ALA A 54 -12.32 -3.29 -12.08
N ALA A 55 -11.09 -3.47 -12.58
CA ALA A 55 -10.68 -4.71 -13.22
C ALA A 55 -10.68 -5.89 -12.23
N LEU A 56 -10.17 -5.70 -11.02
CA LEU A 56 -10.21 -6.72 -9.96
C LEU A 56 -11.65 -7.05 -9.54
N ALA A 57 -12.50 -6.04 -9.40
CA ALA A 57 -13.92 -6.23 -9.08
C ALA A 57 -14.71 -6.94 -10.19
N SER A 58 -14.20 -6.93 -11.44
CA SER A 58 -14.82 -7.62 -12.58
C SER A 58 -14.47 -9.12 -12.66
N LEU A 59 -13.52 -9.60 -11.85
CA LEU A 59 -13.16 -11.00 -11.82
C LEU A 59 -14.36 -11.86 -11.36
N PRO A 60 -14.54 -13.06 -11.94
CA PRO A 60 -15.61 -13.96 -11.52
C PRO A 60 -15.43 -14.30 -10.03
N PRO A 61 -16.52 -14.34 -9.25
CA PRO A 61 -16.44 -14.72 -7.86
C PRO A 61 -15.90 -16.16 -7.76
N MET A 62 -14.88 -16.36 -6.93
CA MET A 62 -14.37 -17.70 -6.66
C MET A 62 -15.26 -18.37 -5.62
N GLU A 63 -15.68 -19.60 -5.90
CA GLU A 63 -16.42 -20.40 -4.93
C GLU A 63 -15.52 -20.68 -3.71
N CYS A 64 -16.00 -20.31 -2.53
CA CYS A 64 -15.33 -20.61 -1.28
C CYS A 64 -15.51 -22.12 -0.98
N PRO A 65 -14.44 -22.88 -0.72
CA PRO A 65 -14.59 -24.28 -0.34
C PRO A 65 -15.42 -24.42 0.94
N GLU A 66 -16.37 -25.38 0.96
CA GLU A 66 -17.31 -25.59 2.08
C GLU A 66 -16.60 -25.78 3.44
N SER A 67 -15.38 -26.32 3.45
CA SER A 67 -14.57 -26.46 4.66
C SER A 67 -14.17 -25.13 5.29
N VAL A 68 -13.91 -24.11 4.47
CA VAL A 68 -13.58 -22.75 4.91
C VAL A 68 -14.82 -22.05 5.41
N GLU A 69 -15.95 -22.16 4.69
CA GLU A 69 -17.23 -21.59 5.12
C GLU A 69 -17.66 -22.12 6.49
N ARG A 70 -17.58 -23.46 6.69
CA ARG A 70 -17.97 -24.09 7.95
C ARG A 70 -17.07 -23.68 9.13
N THR A 71 -15.77 -23.49 8.86
CA THR A 71 -14.81 -23.07 9.89
C THR A 71 -14.96 -21.58 10.23
N GLY A 72 -15.22 -20.74 9.22
CA GLY A 72 -15.41 -19.31 9.40
C GLY A 72 -16.70 -18.98 10.14
N LEU A 73 -17.83 -19.54 9.69
CA LEU A 73 -19.15 -19.28 10.28
C LEU A 73 -19.26 -19.85 11.70
N GLY A 74 -18.73 -21.06 11.93
CA GLY A 74 -18.75 -21.66 13.26
C GLY A 74 -17.95 -20.86 14.30
N ARG A 75 -16.95 -20.09 13.88
CA ARG A 75 -16.17 -19.23 14.78
C ARG A 75 -16.91 -17.93 15.12
N VAL A 76 -17.60 -17.32 14.16
CA VAL A 76 -18.41 -16.11 14.38
C VAL A 76 -19.66 -16.40 15.23
N GLU A 77 -20.21 -17.62 15.16
CA GLU A 77 -21.33 -18.02 16.03
C GLU A 77 -20.90 -18.40 17.45
N SER A 78 -19.68 -18.95 17.61
CA SER A 78 -19.19 -19.43 18.91
C SER A 78 -18.47 -18.36 19.73
N GLU A 79 -17.74 -17.46 19.07
CA GLU A 79 -17.39 -16.17 19.64
C GLU A 79 -18.66 -15.34 19.54
N GLY A 80 -19.56 -15.41 20.53
CA GLY A 80 -20.78 -14.60 20.58
C GLY A 80 -20.46 -13.12 20.52
N VAL A 81 -20.13 -12.63 19.32
CA VAL A 81 -20.02 -11.23 18.96
C VAL A 81 -21.42 -10.73 19.20
N SER A 82 -21.59 -10.21 20.41
CA SER A 82 -22.74 -9.44 20.78
C SER A 82 -22.82 -8.37 19.71
N THR A 83 -23.75 -8.54 18.78
CA THR A 83 -24.15 -7.55 17.80
C THR A 83 -24.79 -6.39 18.56
N SER A 84 -24.00 -5.67 19.35
CA SER A 84 -24.34 -4.43 20.03
C SER A 84 -23.81 -3.22 19.27
N SER A 85 -23.24 -3.41 18.08
CA SER A 85 -23.05 -2.39 17.07
C SER A 85 -24.28 -2.30 16.14
N ARG A 86 -25.49 -2.21 16.71
CA ARG A 86 -26.48 -1.31 16.10
C ARG A 86 -25.94 0.10 16.34
N GLY A 87 -25.07 0.56 15.43
CA GLY A 87 -24.80 1.99 15.34
C GLY A 87 -26.14 2.71 15.25
N PRO A 88 -26.32 3.87 15.90
CA PRO A 88 -27.53 4.65 15.72
C PRO A 88 -27.67 4.90 14.22
N GLU A 89 -28.79 4.45 13.66
CA GLU A 89 -29.24 4.77 12.32
C GLU A 89 -29.52 6.28 12.29
N VAL A 90 -28.45 7.07 12.19
CA VAL A 90 -28.54 8.51 11.99
C VAL A 90 -28.95 8.70 10.54
N SER A 91 -30.27 8.58 10.31
CA SER A 91 -30.86 8.93 9.02
C SER A 91 -30.37 10.34 8.67
N GLU A 92 -29.70 10.46 7.51
CA GLU A 92 -29.12 11.70 7.01
C GLU A 92 -30.14 12.85 7.00
N TRP A 93 -31.45 12.52 6.97
CA TRP A 93 -32.54 13.49 7.00
C TRP A 93 -32.74 14.20 8.36
N SER A 94 -32.31 13.61 9.48
CA SER A 94 -32.50 14.21 10.81
C SER A 94 -31.40 15.20 11.19
N PHE A 95 -30.19 15.06 10.65
CA PHE A 95 -29.06 15.95 10.94
C PHE A 95 -29.31 17.37 10.38
N TRP A 96 -29.91 17.49 9.20
CA TRP A 96 -30.21 18.79 8.58
C TRP A 96 -31.34 19.57 9.26
N ARG A 97 -32.25 18.92 10.01
CA ARG A 97 -33.30 19.62 10.79
C ARG A 97 -32.81 20.17 12.12
N ALA A 98 -31.77 19.60 12.72
CA ALA A 98 -31.18 20.10 13.95
C ALA A 98 -30.33 21.37 13.74
N LEU A 99 -29.70 21.51 12.56
CA LEU A 99 -28.88 22.68 12.22
C LEU A 99 -29.67 23.93 11.85
N LEU A 100 -30.94 23.82 11.44
CA LEU A 100 -31.76 24.99 11.06
C LEU A 100 -32.65 25.55 12.19
N GLY A 101 -32.76 24.87 13.33
CA GLY A 101 -33.75 25.21 14.36
C GLY A 101 -33.24 26.00 15.57
N TRP A 102 -31.96 25.90 15.95
CA TRP A 102 -31.50 26.30 17.30
C TRP A 102 -30.27 27.23 17.29
N ALA A 103 -30.28 28.25 16.43
CA ALA A 103 -29.39 29.41 16.57
C ALA A 103 -30.06 30.38 17.56
N PRO A 104 -29.64 30.48 18.85
CA PRO A 104 -28.36 31.10 19.19
C PRO A 104 -27.69 30.64 20.52
N LEU A 105 -27.90 29.42 21.01
CA LEU A 105 -27.43 28.99 22.35
C LEU A 105 -26.30 27.94 22.37
N SER A 106 -25.83 27.45 21.21
CA SER A 106 -24.84 26.35 21.15
C SER A 106 -23.38 26.80 21.02
N LEU A 107 -23.11 28.09 20.79
CA LEU A 107 -21.75 28.61 20.63
C LEU A 107 -20.80 28.31 21.82
N PRO A 108 -21.20 28.46 23.10
CA PRO A 108 -20.29 28.14 24.20
C PRO A 108 -20.08 26.63 24.40
N LEU A 109 -21.07 25.78 24.06
CA LEU A 109 -20.95 24.34 24.22
C LEU A 109 -20.08 23.69 23.14
N ALA A 110 -20.21 24.16 21.89
CA ALA A 110 -19.36 23.70 20.79
C ALA A 110 -17.88 24.07 21.04
N ILE A 111 -17.60 25.26 21.58
CA ILE A 111 -16.24 25.66 21.97
C ILE A 111 -15.70 24.77 23.10
N LEU A 112 -16.52 24.40 24.08
CA LEU A 112 -16.11 23.49 25.17
C LEU A 112 -15.78 22.08 24.66
N VAL A 113 -16.59 21.54 23.73
CA VAL A 113 -16.38 20.21 23.14
C VAL A 113 -15.15 20.21 22.23
N VAL A 114 -14.92 21.27 21.45
CA VAL A 114 -13.69 21.42 20.65
C VAL A 114 -12.47 21.58 21.54
N ALA A 115 -12.55 22.30 22.66
CA ALA A 115 -11.45 22.41 23.62
C ALA A 115 -11.09 21.08 24.27
N LEU A 116 -12.08 20.21 24.58
CA LEU A 116 -11.83 18.88 25.13
C LEU A 116 -11.30 17.86 24.09
N MET A 117 -11.55 18.07 22.79
CA MET A 117 -11.01 17.24 21.71
C MET A 117 -9.60 17.68 21.25
N VAL A 118 -9.16 18.87 21.68
CA VAL A 118 -7.77 19.35 21.54
C VAL A 118 -6.92 18.97 22.77
N GLU A 119 -7.45 18.10 23.65
CA GLU A 119 -6.62 17.36 24.60
C GLU A 119 -5.95 16.22 23.80
N SER A 120 -4.79 16.57 23.24
CA SER A 120 -3.87 15.76 22.46
C SER A 120 -3.93 14.26 22.77
N PRO A 121 -3.97 13.36 21.76
CA PRO A 121 -3.60 11.98 21.98
C PRO A 121 -2.22 12.00 22.60
N SER A 122 -2.15 11.59 23.86
CA SER A 122 -0.92 11.31 24.56
C SER A 122 -0.04 10.58 23.57
N GLU A 123 1.10 11.18 23.23
CA GLU A 123 2.22 10.47 22.63
C GLU A 123 2.40 9.23 23.51
N GLU A 124 1.80 8.12 23.07
CA GLU A 124 2.15 6.81 23.54
C GLU A 124 3.57 6.71 23.04
N LYS A 125 4.49 7.18 23.90
CA LYS A 125 5.92 7.03 23.74
C LYS A 125 6.04 5.56 23.42
N ILE A 126 6.24 5.29 22.14
CA ILE A 126 6.76 4.03 21.65
C ILE A 126 8.03 3.92 22.47
N SER A 127 7.89 3.24 23.60
CA SER A 127 8.98 2.91 24.47
C SER A 127 9.80 2.05 23.56
N LYS A 128 10.79 2.69 22.91
CA LYS A 128 11.92 2.00 22.30
C LYS A 128 12.24 0.96 23.33
N PRO A 129 11.97 -0.34 23.07
CA PRO A 129 12.21 -1.34 24.07
C PRO A 129 13.71 -1.21 24.33
N SER A 130 14.04 -0.65 25.49
CA SER A 130 15.40 -0.48 25.98
C SER A 130 15.83 -1.86 26.42
N GLN A 131 15.89 -2.78 25.46
CA GLN A 131 16.54 -4.05 25.61
C GLN A 131 18.01 -3.69 25.67
N ALA A 132 18.55 -3.74 26.89
CA ALA A 132 19.98 -3.92 27.07
C ALA A 132 20.43 -5.03 26.10
N PRO A 133 21.59 -4.90 25.45
CA PRO A 133 22.07 -5.88 24.47
C PRO A 133 21.89 -7.30 25.04
N GLN A 134 20.89 -8.03 24.54
CA GLN A 134 20.71 -9.40 24.96
C GLN A 134 21.87 -10.18 24.35
N GLU A 135 22.73 -10.73 25.21
CA GLU A 135 23.77 -11.65 24.78
C GLU A 135 23.07 -12.92 24.29
N TYR A 136 22.84 -12.99 22.98
CA TYR A 136 22.31 -14.18 22.35
C TYR A 136 23.28 -15.34 22.52
N SER A 137 22.76 -16.50 22.93
CA SER A 137 23.58 -17.70 23.03
C SER A 137 24.02 -18.14 21.63
N LYS A 138 25.20 -18.78 21.54
CA LYS A 138 25.72 -19.31 20.28
C LYS A 138 24.74 -20.28 19.60
N ALA A 139 23.95 -21.02 20.39
CA ALA A 139 22.94 -21.96 19.89
C ALA A 139 21.77 -21.24 19.20
N GLU A 140 21.31 -20.11 19.75
CA GLU A 140 20.24 -19.29 19.16
C GLU A 140 20.69 -18.65 17.85
N ILE A 141 21.93 -18.17 17.79
CA ILE A 141 22.51 -17.62 16.55
C ILE A 141 22.55 -18.68 15.44
N GLU A 142 22.97 -19.90 15.79
CA GLU A 142 23.02 -21.02 14.84
C GLU A 142 21.62 -21.46 14.38
N GLN A 143 20.62 -21.39 15.26
CA GLN A 143 19.23 -21.64 14.91
C GLN A 143 18.67 -20.56 13.97
N ALA A 144 18.94 -19.29 14.25
CA ALA A 144 18.51 -18.17 13.41
C ALA A 144 19.11 -18.27 11.99
N ASP A 145 20.40 -18.65 11.88
CA ASP A 145 21.05 -18.86 10.59
C ASP A 145 20.40 -20.00 9.79
N ARG A 146 20.04 -21.12 10.45
CA ARG A 146 19.30 -22.21 9.80
C ARG A 146 17.92 -21.76 9.31
N GLN A 147 17.18 -21.02 10.13
CA GLN A 147 15.86 -20.49 9.75
C GLN A 147 15.98 -19.54 8.57
N LEU A 148 16.95 -18.63 8.58
CA LEU A 148 17.17 -17.68 7.49
C LEU A 148 17.48 -18.41 6.17
N LYS A 149 18.32 -19.45 6.19
CA LYS A 149 18.64 -20.26 5.00
C LYS A 149 17.40 -20.93 4.42
N VAL A 150 16.54 -21.51 5.26
CA VAL A 150 15.29 -22.14 4.82
C VAL A 150 14.34 -21.11 4.24
N THR A 151 14.18 -19.96 4.90
CA THR A 151 13.33 -18.86 4.42
C THR A 151 13.82 -18.32 3.08
N MET A 152 15.12 -18.11 2.91
CA MET A 152 15.69 -17.64 1.64
C MET A 152 15.52 -18.66 0.51
N ALA A 153 15.71 -19.96 0.80
CA ALA A 153 15.45 -21.02 -0.18
C ALA A 153 13.96 -21.07 -0.60
N TYR A 154 13.05 -20.87 0.36
CA TYR A 154 11.62 -20.81 0.08
C TYR A 154 11.25 -19.57 -0.75
N LEU A 155 11.74 -18.38 -0.37
CA LEU A 155 11.52 -17.14 -1.13
C LEU A 155 12.04 -17.25 -2.56
N GLY A 156 13.22 -17.85 -2.76
CA GLY A 156 13.74 -18.11 -4.11
C GLY A 156 12.83 -19.01 -4.94
N LYS A 157 12.28 -20.07 -4.34
CA LYS A 157 11.35 -20.99 -5.02
C LYS A 157 10.01 -20.34 -5.36
N VAL A 158 9.47 -19.51 -4.47
CA VAL A 158 8.22 -18.78 -4.70
C VAL A 158 8.42 -17.66 -5.71
N GLY A 159 9.51 -16.90 -5.60
CA GLY A 159 9.85 -15.83 -6.52
C GLY A 159 10.03 -16.33 -7.96
N LEU A 160 10.73 -17.46 -8.15
CA LEU A 160 10.91 -18.06 -9.48
C LEU A 160 9.57 -18.51 -10.10
N LYS A 161 8.62 -19.01 -9.30
CA LYS A 161 7.27 -19.34 -9.78
C LYS A 161 6.47 -18.10 -10.15
N GLY A 162 6.56 -17.05 -9.34
CA GLY A 162 5.90 -15.77 -9.61
C GLY A 162 6.40 -15.14 -10.92
N ILE A 163 7.72 -15.11 -11.12
CA ILE A 163 8.34 -14.61 -12.36
C ILE A 163 7.95 -15.46 -13.57
N ALA A 164 7.84 -16.79 -13.44
CA ALA A 164 7.45 -17.67 -14.54
C ALA A 164 5.96 -17.54 -14.95
N LEU A 165 5.11 -17.06 -14.04
CA LEU A 165 3.70 -16.77 -14.32
C LEU A 165 3.55 -15.36 -14.87
N ALA A 166 4.04 -14.35 -14.14
CA ALA A 166 3.99 -12.94 -14.55
C ALA A 166 4.75 -12.69 -15.86
N GLY A 167 5.86 -13.39 -16.09
CA GLY A 167 6.66 -13.25 -17.30
C GLY A 167 5.95 -13.74 -18.56
N ARG A 168 5.06 -14.74 -18.47
CA ARG A 168 4.31 -15.19 -19.65
C ARG A 168 3.26 -14.17 -20.07
N GLU A 169 2.50 -13.67 -19.10
CA GLU A 169 1.44 -12.68 -19.32
C GLU A 169 2.02 -11.33 -19.77
N ALA A 170 3.09 -10.85 -19.13
CA ALA A 170 3.75 -9.59 -19.49
C ALA A 170 4.53 -9.64 -20.82
N ILE A 171 4.96 -10.82 -21.29
CA ILE A 171 5.56 -11.00 -22.63
C ILE A 171 4.46 -11.00 -23.70
N GLU A 172 3.29 -11.59 -23.43
CA GLU A 172 2.14 -11.55 -24.35
C GLU A 172 1.58 -10.14 -24.51
N GLU A 173 1.53 -9.35 -23.43
CA GLU A 173 1.09 -7.95 -23.47
C GLU A 173 2.17 -6.96 -23.97
N GLY A 174 3.38 -7.46 -24.28
CA GLY A 174 4.47 -6.65 -24.81
C GLY A 174 5.12 -5.68 -23.82
N ILE A 175 4.85 -5.85 -22.52
CA ILE A 175 5.38 -5.01 -21.43
C ILE A 175 6.86 -5.35 -21.16
N LEU A 176 7.23 -6.62 -21.30
CA LEU A 176 8.60 -7.09 -21.11
C LEU A 176 9.17 -7.65 -22.43
N VAL A 177 10.30 -7.11 -22.87
CA VAL A 177 11.08 -7.70 -23.97
C VAL A 177 11.72 -8.99 -23.45
N PRO A 178 11.68 -10.11 -24.22
CA PRO A 178 12.30 -11.36 -23.82
C PRO A 178 13.75 -11.13 -23.41
N THR A 179 14.10 -11.54 -22.19
CA THR A 179 15.44 -11.36 -21.60
C THR A 179 16.56 -11.92 -22.50
N GLU A 180 16.27 -12.92 -23.32
CA GLU A 180 17.17 -13.41 -24.36
C GLU A 180 17.56 -12.31 -25.36
N LYS A 181 16.61 -11.50 -25.85
CA LYS A 181 16.90 -10.38 -26.76
C LYS A 181 17.72 -9.29 -26.07
N THR A 182 17.44 -9.01 -24.80
CA THR A 182 18.17 -8.00 -24.02
C THR A 182 19.61 -8.44 -23.74
N MET A 183 19.82 -9.73 -23.41
CA MET A 183 21.15 -10.29 -23.19
C MET A 183 21.97 -10.35 -24.48
N VAL A 184 21.35 -10.76 -25.60
CA VAL A 184 22.03 -10.74 -26.92
C VAL A 184 22.41 -9.32 -27.31
N ALA A 185 21.51 -8.34 -27.14
CA ALA A 185 21.80 -6.95 -27.42
C ALA A 185 22.95 -6.41 -26.56
N MET A 186 23.00 -6.73 -25.26
CA MET A 186 24.12 -6.33 -24.39
C MET A 186 25.45 -6.95 -24.81
N LEU A 187 25.47 -8.26 -25.13
CA LEU A 187 26.67 -8.95 -25.57
C LEU A 187 27.19 -8.44 -26.92
N GLU A 188 26.29 -8.10 -27.86
CA GLU A 188 26.66 -7.48 -29.14
C GLU A 188 27.22 -6.07 -28.95
N THR A 189 26.64 -5.29 -28.01
CA THR A 189 27.12 -3.94 -27.70
C THR A 189 28.53 -3.96 -27.10
N ASP A 190 28.82 -4.92 -26.22
CA ASP A 190 30.14 -5.11 -25.65
C ASP A 190 31.15 -5.66 -26.67
N ALA A 191 30.76 -6.59 -27.54
CA ALA A 191 31.65 -7.09 -28.60
C ALA A 191 32.09 -5.95 -29.54
N LEU A 192 31.21 -4.98 -29.82
CA LEU A 192 31.53 -3.81 -30.64
C LEU A 192 32.40 -2.78 -29.93
N SER A 193 32.27 -2.62 -28.60
CA SER A 193 33.11 -1.71 -27.81
C SER A 193 34.55 -2.22 -27.69
N PHE A 194 34.74 -3.53 -27.43
CA PHE A 194 36.06 -4.15 -27.36
C PHE A 194 36.79 -4.20 -28.72
N GLY A 195 36.05 -4.31 -29.83
CA GLY A 195 36.63 -4.28 -31.18
C GLY A 195 37.23 -2.92 -31.54
N LYS A 196 36.53 -1.82 -31.23
CA LYS A 196 36.99 -0.45 -31.47
C LYS A 196 38.23 -0.09 -30.66
N GLU A 197 38.30 -0.55 -29.41
CA GLU A 197 39.44 -0.23 -28.54
C GLU A 197 40.74 -0.94 -28.96
N ARG A 198 40.64 -2.15 -29.53
CA ARG A 198 41.80 -2.85 -30.11
C ARG A 198 42.28 -2.24 -31.44
N ALA A 199 41.38 -1.70 -32.25
CA ALA A 199 41.75 -1.01 -33.48
C ALA A 199 42.50 0.31 -33.18
N ASN A 200 41.99 1.10 -32.23
CA ASN A 200 42.59 2.37 -31.85
C ASN A 200 44.01 2.21 -31.23
N LYS A 201 44.22 1.16 -30.42
CA LYS A 201 45.56 0.82 -29.89
C LYS A 201 46.58 0.38 -30.94
N ARG A 202 46.13 -0.14 -32.10
CA ARG A 202 47.04 -0.55 -33.19
C ARG A 202 47.45 0.63 -34.07
N GLU A 203 46.60 1.64 -34.21
CA GLU A 203 46.92 2.87 -34.94
C GLU A 203 47.81 3.82 -34.13
N ALA A 204 47.64 3.88 -32.80
CA ALA A 204 48.48 4.71 -31.93
C ALA A 204 49.94 4.24 -31.79
N ASN A 205 50.27 3.03 -32.25
CA ASN A 205 51.59 2.41 -32.12
C ASN A 205 52.31 2.24 -33.48
N ARG A 206 51.87 3.00 -34.49
CA ARG A 206 52.43 3.02 -35.85
C ARG A 206 52.86 4.44 -36.20
#